data_AF-A0A920LTG7-F1
#
_entry.id   AF-A0A920LTG7-F1
#
_cell.length_a   1.000
_cell.length_b   1.000
_cell.length_c   1.000
_cell.angle_alpha   90.00
_cell.angle_beta   90.00
_cell.angle_gamma   90.00
#
_symmetry.space_group_name_H-M   'P 1'
#
loop_
_entity.id
_entity.type
_entity.pdbx_description
1 polymer ?
#
loop_
_entity_poly.entity_id
_entity_poly.type
_entity_poly.pdbx_seq_one_letter_code
_entity_poly.pdbx_strand_id
1 'polypeptide(L)'
;MCETTKKGKSIFTTSTQNPFALRAEIMQTFSLETTDIQVIAPDVGGSFGMKGTLYREDAAIIWASRKLKRTLCWSASRSEAFISDEHARAMHGQARLGLDSKGKFP
;
A
#
# COMPACT_ATOMS: atom_id res chain seq x y z
N MET A 1 3.94 -10.24 -5.52
CA MET A 1 3.63 -11.40 -6.38
C MET A 1 2.13 -11.63 -6.39
N CYS A 2 1.52 -11.80 -7.55
CA CYS A 2 0.11 -12.14 -7.69
C CYS A 2 -0.03 -13.44 -8.50
N GLU A 3 -0.84 -14.36 -8.00
CA GLU A 3 -1.28 -15.55 -8.72
C GLU A 3 -2.80 -15.49 -8.89
N THR A 4 -3.30 -15.82 -10.08
CA THR A 4 -4.75 -15.99 -10.31
C THR A 4 -5.03 -17.45 -10.66
N THR A 5 -5.83 -18.10 -9.81
CA THR A 5 -6.25 -19.49 -10.00
C THR A 5 -7.16 -19.64 -11.22
N LYS A 6 -7.31 -20.88 -11.74
CA LYS A 6 -8.23 -21.19 -12.84
C LYS A 6 -9.69 -20.78 -12.55
N LYS A 7 -10.08 -20.70 -11.28
CA LYS A 7 -11.42 -20.30 -10.82
C LYS A 7 -11.58 -18.78 -10.64
N GLY A 8 -10.57 -17.97 -10.97
CA GLY A 8 -10.63 -16.50 -10.90
C GLY A 8 -10.25 -15.89 -9.55
N LYS A 9 -10.07 -16.71 -8.50
CA LYS A 9 -9.54 -16.24 -7.21
C LYS A 9 -8.08 -15.81 -7.37
N SER A 10 -7.74 -14.64 -6.86
CA SER A 10 -6.40 -14.07 -6.84
C SER A 10 -5.76 -14.20 -5.46
N ILE A 11 -4.48 -14.54 -5.42
CA ILE A 11 -3.65 -14.62 -4.22
C ILE A 11 -2.53 -13.60 -4.41
N PHE A 12 -2.55 -12.55 -3.60
CA PHE A 12 -1.63 -11.45 -3.68
C PHE A 12 -0.69 -11.45 -2.47
N THR A 13 0.55 -11.84 -2.70
CA THR A 13 1.61 -11.84 -1.70
C THR A 13 2.45 -10.59 -1.88
N THR A 14 2.43 -9.68 -0.90
CA THR A 14 3.14 -8.40 -0.99
C THR A 14 3.71 -7.96 0.34
N SER A 15 4.71 -7.08 0.30
CA SER A 15 5.26 -6.44 1.49
C SER A 15 4.31 -5.35 1.96
N THR A 16 3.44 -5.66 2.94
CA THR A 16 2.45 -4.71 3.49
C THR A 16 2.45 -4.74 5.01
N GLN A 17 2.21 -3.58 5.63
CA GLN A 17 2.02 -3.46 7.08
C GLN A 17 0.56 -3.65 7.50
N ASN A 18 -0.39 -3.66 6.56
CA ASN A 18 -1.82 -3.79 6.84
C ASN A 18 -2.55 -4.61 5.76
N PRO A 19 -2.41 -5.95 5.77
CA PRO A 19 -2.97 -6.80 4.72
C PRO A 19 -4.50 -6.78 4.66
N PHE A 20 -5.19 -6.53 5.78
CA PHE A 20 -6.65 -6.48 5.81
C PHE A 20 -7.21 -5.21 5.17
N ALA A 21 -6.63 -4.04 5.49
CA ALA A 21 -7.03 -2.78 4.86
C ALA A 21 -6.68 -2.79 3.36
N LEU A 22 -5.48 -3.27 3.01
CA LEU A 22 -5.07 -3.41 1.61
C LEU A 22 -6.03 -4.33 0.83
N ARG A 23 -6.47 -5.44 1.43
CA ARG A 23 -7.47 -6.33 0.81
C ARG A 23 -8.80 -5.60 0.56
N ALA A 24 -9.27 -4.79 1.50
CA ALA A 24 -10.50 -4.02 1.35
C ALA A 24 -10.39 -2.98 0.21
N GLU A 25 -9.24 -2.30 0.12
CA GLU A 25 -8.96 -1.33 -0.94
C GLU A 25 -8.88 -1.99 -2.33
N ILE A 26 -8.24 -3.17 -2.43
CA ILE A 26 -8.22 -3.98 -3.66
C ILE A 26 -9.64 -4.41 -4.05
N MET A 27 -10.43 -4.89 -3.09
CA MET A 27 -11.82 -5.29 -3.35
C MET A 27 -12.65 -4.14 -3.90
N GLN A 28 -12.53 -2.96 -3.31
CA GLN A 28 -13.22 -1.77 -3.79
C GLN A 28 -12.76 -1.38 -5.21
N THR A 29 -11.45 -1.35 -5.43
CA THR A 29 -10.84 -0.93 -6.71
C THR A 29 -11.25 -1.83 -7.87
N PHE A 30 -11.33 -3.14 -7.65
CA PHE A 30 -11.63 -4.12 -8.70
C PHE A 30 -13.06 -4.68 -8.64
N SER A 31 -13.91 -4.15 -7.75
CA SER A 31 -15.27 -4.65 -7.50
C SER A 31 -15.29 -6.17 -7.25
N LEU A 32 -14.43 -6.62 -6.32
CA LEU A 32 -14.26 -8.04 -5.97
C LEU A 32 -14.93 -8.36 -4.65
N GLU A 33 -15.38 -9.61 -4.52
CA GLU A 33 -15.88 -10.15 -3.27
C GLU A 33 -14.75 -10.70 -2.40
N THR A 34 -15.04 -10.92 -1.12
CA THR A 34 -14.06 -11.49 -0.17
C THR A 34 -13.49 -12.83 -0.66
N THR A 35 -14.28 -13.65 -1.35
CA THR A 35 -13.86 -14.96 -1.88
C THR A 35 -12.92 -14.85 -3.09
N ASP A 36 -12.90 -13.71 -3.77
CA ASP A 36 -12.14 -13.51 -5.02
C ASP A 36 -10.68 -13.13 -4.79
N ILE A 37 -10.33 -12.62 -3.61
CA ILE A 37 -8.97 -12.13 -3.31
C ILE A 37 -8.51 -12.50 -1.90
N GLN A 38 -7.27 -12.98 -1.83
CA GLN A 38 -6.53 -13.20 -0.59
C GLN A 38 -5.24 -12.36 -0.62
N VAL A 39 -4.96 -11.63 0.45
CA VAL A 39 -3.72 -10.87 0.62
C VAL A 39 -2.86 -11.55 1.67
N ILE A 40 -1.59 -11.78 1.37
CA ILE A 40 -0.61 -12.43 2.24
C ILE A 40 0.56 -11.46 2.45
N ALA A 41 0.84 -11.14 3.71
CA ALA A 41 2.05 -10.42 4.10
C ALA A 41 3.09 -11.44 4.62
N PRO A 42 4.19 -11.70 3.89
CA PRO A 42 5.30 -12.50 4.40
C PRO A 42 6.15 -11.66 5.38
N ASP A 43 7.34 -12.14 5.75
CA ASP A 43 8.30 -11.33 6.51
C ASP A 43 8.58 -10.00 5.78
N VAL A 44 8.32 -8.89 6.47
CA VAL A 44 8.45 -7.53 5.92
C VAL A 44 9.72 -6.88 6.46
N GLY A 45 10.66 -6.56 5.57
CA GLY A 45 11.89 -5.81 5.87
C GLY A 45 11.66 -4.33 6.20
N GLY A 46 10.74 -4.04 7.13
CA GLY A 46 10.34 -2.69 7.51
C GLY A 46 9.35 -2.03 6.54
N SER A 47 8.53 -1.14 7.11
CA SER A 47 7.54 -0.33 6.38
C SER A 47 7.64 1.15 6.76
N PHE A 48 7.78 1.45 8.06
CA PHE A 48 7.91 2.82 8.58
C PHE A 48 6.82 3.78 8.08
N GLY A 49 5.60 3.26 7.85
CA GLY A 49 4.45 4.01 7.36
C GLY A 49 4.14 3.83 5.86
N MET A 50 5.12 3.47 5.05
CA MET A 50 5.04 3.49 3.58
C MET A 50 4.19 2.37 2.96
N LYS A 51 4.14 1.17 3.56
CA LYS A 51 3.53 -0.03 2.95
C LYS A 51 2.10 -0.28 3.43
N GLY A 52 1.29 0.77 3.55
CA GLY A 52 -0.06 0.72 4.11
C GLY A 52 -1.19 0.73 3.09
N THR A 53 -0.94 1.24 1.89
CA THR A 53 -1.94 1.54 0.86
C THR A 53 -1.71 0.69 -0.39
N LEU A 54 -2.70 0.66 -1.27
CA LEU A 54 -2.58 0.03 -2.58
C LEU A 54 -1.75 0.90 -3.53
N TYR A 55 -0.56 0.44 -3.91
CA TYR A 55 0.24 1.09 -4.93
C TYR A 55 -0.29 0.81 -6.34
N ARG A 56 0.05 1.68 -7.30
CA ARG A 56 -0.38 1.53 -8.70
C ARG A 56 0.18 0.26 -9.33
N GLU A 57 1.41 -0.08 -8.95
CA GLU A 57 2.13 -1.27 -9.38
C GLU A 57 1.47 -2.54 -8.84
N ASP A 58 1.00 -2.52 -7.58
CA ASP A 58 0.21 -3.61 -7.00
C ASP A 58 -1.07 -3.85 -7.81
N ALA A 59 -1.82 -2.78 -8.09
CA ALA A 59 -3.03 -2.85 -8.93
C ALA A 59 -2.72 -3.37 -10.35
N ALA A 60 -1.62 -2.91 -10.95
CA ALA A 60 -1.20 -3.36 -12.28
C ALA A 60 -0.89 -4.86 -12.31
N ILE A 61 -0.17 -5.40 -11.33
CA ILE A 61 0.14 -6.83 -11.31
C ILE A 61 -1.09 -7.69 -11.01
N ILE A 62 -2.01 -7.21 -10.16
CA ILE A 62 -3.26 -7.92 -9.86
C ILE A 62 -4.10 -8.00 -11.14
N TRP A 63 -4.28 -6.89 -11.84
CA TRP A 63 -5.01 -6.84 -13.10
C TRP A 63 -4.37 -7.73 -14.17
N ALA A 64 -3.05 -7.62 -14.34
CA ALA A 64 -2.32 -8.37 -15.36
C ALA A 64 -2.34 -9.88 -15.06
N SER A 65 -2.19 -10.29 -13.79
CA SER A 65 -2.30 -11.68 -13.35
C SER A 65 -3.67 -12.26 -13.71
N ARG A 66 -4.75 -11.50 -13.45
CA ARG A 66 -6.13 -11.92 -13.76
C ARG A 66 -6.36 -12.04 -15.27
N LYS A 67 -5.86 -11.08 -16.05
CA LYS A 67 -6.01 -11.06 -17.51
C LYS A 67 -5.21 -12.17 -18.19
N LEU A 68 -3.96 -12.36 -17.78
CA LEU A 68 -3.04 -13.33 -18.39
C LEU A 68 -3.22 -14.74 -17.83
N LYS A 69 -3.90 -14.90 -16.70
CA LYS A 69 -4.04 -16.16 -15.95
C LYS A 69 -2.66 -16.79 -15.66
N ARG A 70 -1.72 -15.93 -15.26
CA ARG A 70 -0.32 -16.29 -15.00
C ARG A 70 0.14 -15.64 -13.70
N THR A 71 1.01 -16.33 -12.99
CA THR A 71 1.69 -15.76 -11.83
C THR A 71 2.64 -14.66 -12.28
N LEU A 72 2.51 -13.49 -11.68
CA LEU A 72 3.37 -12.35 -11.93
C LEU A 72 4.09 -11.95 -10.65
N CYS A 73 5.38 -11.69 -10.76
CA CYS A 73 6.17 -11.10 -9.69
C CYS A 73 6.66 -9.72 -10.15
N TRP A 74 6.60 -8.77 -9.23
CA TRP A 74 7.14 -7.43 -9.43
C TRP A 74 7.86 -7.02 -8.16
N SER A 75 8.96 -6.29 -8.33
CA SER A 75 9.71 -5.64 -7.28
C SER A 75 10.26 -4.34 -7.85
N ALA A 76 10.08 -3.24 -7.14
CA ALA A 76 10.77 -2.00 -7.46
C ALA A 76 12.28 -2.15 -7.25
N SER A 77 13.05 -1.47 -8.09
CA SER A 77 14.43 -1.08 -7.77
C SER A 77 14.44 0.00 -6.69
N ARG A 78 15.61 0.21 -6.07
CA ARG A 78 15.77 1.27 -5.07
C ARG A 78 15.47 2.65 -5.64
N SER A 79 15.86 2.90 -6.89
CA SER A 79 15.66 4.19 -7.54
C SER A 79 14.19 4.45 -7.86
N GLU A 80 13.44 3.43 -8.29
CA GLU A 80 11.99 3.53 -8.50
C GLU A 80 11.29 3.87 -7.19
N ALA A 81 11.52 3.08 -6.13
CA ALA A 81 10.93 3.32 -4.82
C ALA A 81 11.22 4.73 -4.28
N PHE A 82 12.42 5.26 -4.54
CA PHE A 82 12.82 6.60 -4.08
C PHE A 82 12.08 7.76 -4.77
N ILE A 83 11.50 7.53 -5.95
CA ILE A 83 10.76 8.57 -6.70
C ILE A 83 9.24 8.37 -6.67
N SER A 84 8.76 7.15 -6.44
CA SER A 84 7.34 6.80 -6.57
C SER A 84 6.62 6.54 -5.25
N ASP A 85 7.33 6.08 -4.22
CA ASP A 85 6.68 5.66 -2.98
C ASP A 85 6.14 6.87 -2.20
N GLU A 86 5.29 6.63 -1.22
CA GLU A 86 4.75 7.71 -0.41
C GLU A 86 5.85 8.37 0.44
N HIS A 87 6.10 9.66 0.17
CA HIS A 87 7.06 10.45 0.93
C HIS A 87 6.40 11.06 2.16
N ALA A 88 7.11 11.05 3.27
CA ALA A 88 6.69 11.73 4.47
C ALA A 88 7.31 13.13 4.52
N ARG A 89 6.48 14.08 4.99
CA ARG A 89 6.84 15.49 5.19
C ARG A 89 7.00 16.28 3.88
N ALA A 90 6.55 17.51 3.95
CA ALA A 90 6.79 18.62 3.04
C ALA A 90 6.35 19.88 3.80
N MET A 91 6.72 19.95 5.07
CA MET A 91 6.13 20.91 6.00
C MET A 91 6.89 22.22 5.92
N HIS A 92 6.20 23.28 5.51
CA HIS A 92 6.62 24.65 5.73
C HIS A 92 5.70 25.24 6.79
N GLY A 93 6.26 25.64 7.93
CA GLY A 93 5.49 26.21 9.03
C GLY A 93 6.14 27.46 9.60
N GLN A 94 5.32 28.49 9.84
CA GLN A 94 5.68 29.62 10.71
C GLN A 94 4.73 29.59 11.91
N ALA A 95 5.29 29.56 13.12
CA ALA A 95 4.52 29.59 14.36
C ALA A 95 4.85 30.85 15.16
N ARG A 96 3.83 31.43 15.80
CA ARG A 96 3.96 32.49 16.81
C ARG A 96 3.12 32.10 18.01
N LEU A 97 3.64 32.38 19.21
CA LEU A 97 3.02 32.00 20.46
C LEU A 97 2.84 33.26 21.32
N GLY A 98 1.61 33.50 21.79
CA GLY A 98 1.31 34.51 22.79
C GLY A 98 1.06 33.84 24.14
N LEU A 99 1.75 34.30 25.18
CA LEU A 99 1.65 33.76 26.55
C LEU A 99 1.50 34.92 27.55
N ASP A 100 0.86 34.65 28.67
CA ASP A 100 0.81 35.56 29.82
C ASP A 100 2.18 35.63 30.55
N SER A 101 2.29 36.50 31.55
CA SER A 101 3.53 36.68 32.32
C SER A 101 3.93 35.45 33.14
N LYS A 102 3.06 34.46 33.28
CA LYS A 102 3.30 33.18 33.97
C LYS A 102 3.55 32.04 32.98
N GLY A 103 3.65 32.33 31.68
CA GLY A 103 3.89 31.37 30.62
C GLY A 103 2.67 30.54 30.23
N LYS A 104 1.45 30.96 30.58
CA LYS A 104 0.21 30.28 30.19
C LYS A 104 -0.35 30.85 28.90
N PHE A 105 -1.01 29.99 28.12
CA PHE A 105 -1.89 30.45 27.06
C PHE A 105 -3.00 31.30 27.68
N PRO A 106 -3.34 32.45 27.06
CA PRO A 106 -4.46 33.27 27.51
C PRO A 106 -5.80 32.52 27.46
#